data_AF-A0A542ZF26-F1
#
_entry.id   AF-A0A542ZF26-F1
#
_cell.length_a   1.000
_cell.length_b   1.000
_cell.length_c   1.000
_cell.angle_alpha   90.00
_cell.angle_beta   90.00
_cell.angle_gamma   90.00
#
_symmetry.space_group_name_H-M   'P 1'
#
loop_
_entity.id
_entity.type
_entity.pdbx_description
1 polymer ?
#
loop_
_entity_poly.entity_id
_entity_poly.type
_entity_poly.pdbx_seq_one_letter_code
_entity_poly.pdbx_strand_id
1 'polypeptide(L)' 'MSIAPGPLSFDVPVTPDLPGRIRRAIAKQDSAELTYLNPIIRALAYGDVTVGEIKALNAEQALWLLSERDKQQA' A
#
# COMPACT_ATOMS: atom_id res chain seq x y z
N MET A 1 -12.63 36.00 -10.49
CA MET A 1 -11.59 35.17 -11.15
C MET A 1 -11.60 33.81 -10.47
N SER A 2 -12.14 32.78 -11.12
CA SER A 2 -12.21 31.42 -10.55
C SER A 2 -10.98 30.63 -10.98
N ILE A 3 -10.18 30.19 -10.01
CA ILE A 3 -9.09 29.24 -10.21
C ILE A 3 -9.69 27.85 -10.12
N ALA A 4 -9.78 27.16 -11.25
CA ALA A 4 -10.14 25.74 -11.29
C ALA A 4 -8.99 24.93 -10.65
N PRO A 5 -9.26 23.99 -9.72
CA PRO A 5 -8.23 23.06 -9.28
C PRO A 5 -7.88 22.15 -10.45
N GLY A 6 -6.64 22.28 -10.96
CA GLY A 6 -6.10 21.39 -11.98
C GLY A 6 -6.06 19.94 -11.47
N PRO A 7 -6.10 18.94 -12.38
CA PRO A 7 -6.02 17.54 -11.99
C PRO A 7 -4.69 17.28 -11.29
N LEU A 8 -4.75 16.77 -10.05
CA LEU A 8 -3.59 16.27 -9.33
C LEU A 8 -3.06 15.04 -10.07
N SER A 9 -2.09 15.26 -10.95
CA SER A 9 -1.36 14.18 -11.60
C SER A 9 -0.35 13.64 -10.60
N PHE A 10 -0.74 12.62 -9.83
CA PHE A 10 0.19 11.80 -9.06
C PHE A 10 0.85 10.80 -9.99
N ASP A 11 1.75 11.29 -10.85
CA ASP A 11 2.68 10.44 -11.58
C ASP A 11 3.81 10.03 -10.64
N VAL A 12 3.45 9.35 -9.55
CA VAL A 12 4.41 8.55 -8.79
C VAL A 12 4.46 7.24 -9.55
N PRO A 13 5.59 6.86 -10.18
CA PRO A 13 5.73 5.53 -10.76
C PRO A 13 5.72 4.53 -9.61
N VAL A 14 4.51 4.12 -9.19
CA VAL A 14 4.34 3.16 -8.11
C VAL A 14 4.69 1.80 -8.68
N THR A 15 5.98 1.51 -8.66
CA THR A 15 6.50 0.27 -9.18
C THR A 15 5.94 -0.87 -8.31
N PRO A 16 5.32 -1.91 -8.89
CA PRO A 16 4.82 -3.06 -8.17
C PRO A 16 6.02 -3.83 -7.58
N ASP A 17 6.42 -3.44 -6.37
CA ASP A 17 7.45 -4.08 -5.55
C ASP A 17 7.17 -3.76 -4.06
N LEU A 18 5.98 -4.10 -3.60
CA LEU A 18 5.62 -4.01 -2.19
C LEU A 18 6.62 -4.74 -1.27
N PRO A 19 7.07 -5.98 -1.59
CA PRO A 19 8.06 -6.68 -0.78
C PRO A 19 9.40 -5.93 -0.66
N GLY A 20 9.91 -5.35 -1.76
CA GLY A 20 11.11 -4.54 -1.70
C GLY A 20 10.89 -3.20 -1.00
N ARG A 21 9.71 -2.58 -1.15
CA ARG A 21 9.33 -1.35 -0.43
C ARG A 21 9.32 -1.57 1.08
N ILE A 22 8.71 -2.65 1.56
CA ILE A 22 8.72 -3.04 2.99
C ILE A 22 10.15 -3.25 3.48
N ARG A 23 10.96 -4.04 2.75
CA ARG A 23 12.37 -4.30 3.11
C ARG A 23 13.18 -3.00 3.21
N ARG A 24 13.00 -2.08 2.26
CA ARG A 24 13.67 -0.76 2.27
C ARG A 24 13.23 0.10 3.45
N ALA A 25 11.93 0.13 3.77
CA ALA A 25 11.39 0.88 4.89
C ALA A 25 11.97 0.39 6.23
N ILE A 26 12.05 -0.94 6.42
CA ILE A 26 12.68 -1.57 7.59
C ILE A 26 14.16 -1.21 7.67
N ALA A 27 14.90 -1.41 6.57
CA ALA A 27 16.35 -1.17 6.54
C ALA A 27 16.72 0.29 6.84
N LYS A 28 15.87 1.24 6.43
CA LYS A 28 16.05 2.68 6.67
C LYS A 28 15.43 3.18 7.97
N GLN A 29 14.74 2.32 8.72
CA GLN A 29 13.92 2.73 9.88
C GLN A 29 12.97 3.89 9.54
N ASP A 30 12.40 3.86 8.34
CA ASP A 30 11.48 4.89 7.86
C ASP A 30 10.12 4.71 8.54
N SER A 31 9.94 5.41 9.66
CA SER A 31 8.75 5.27 10.51
C SER A 31 7.46 5.71 9.81
N ALA A 32 7.53 6.72 8.94
CA ALA A 32 6.38 7.19 8.18
C ALA A 32 5.93 6.12 7.16
N GLU A 33 6.89 5.59 6.42
CA GLU A 33 6.65 4.54 5.43
C GLU A 33 6.17 3.23 6.09
N LEU A 34 6.77 2.84 7.22
CA LEU A 34 6.34 1.67 7.98
C LEU A 34 4.92 1.83 8.54
N THR A 35 4.56 3.04 8.98
CA THR A 35 3.19 3.32 9.45
C THR A 35 2.19 3.17 8.30
N TYR A 36 2.52 3.69 7.12
CA TYR A 36 1.68 3.56 5.93
C TYR A 36 1.53 2.10 5.47
N LEU A 37 2.61 1.31 5.52
CA LEU A 37 2.61 -0.10 5.10
C LEU A 37 2.10 -1.07 6.18
N ASN A 38 1.91 -0.61 7.42
CA ASN A 38 1.55 -1.45 8.57
C ASN A 38 0.29 -2.33 8.33
N PRO A 39 -0.80 -1.85 7.70
CA PRO A 39 -1.95 -2.71 7.41
C PRO A 39 -1.59 -3.88 6.49
N ILE A 40 -0.75 -3.65 5.48
CA ILE A 40 -0.28 -4.69 4.56
C ILE A 40 0.62 -5.69 5.28
N ILE A 41 1.52 -5.20 6.13
CA ILE A 41 2.42 -6.06 6.93
C ILE A 41 1.60 -6.96 7.86
N ARG A 42 0.57 -6.42 8.52
CA ARG A 42 -0.33 -7.20 9.38
C ARG A 42 -1.09 -8.26 8.61
N ALA A 43 -1.71 -7.89 7.49
CA ALA A 43 -2.46 -8.83 6.67
C ALA A 43 -1.58 -9.99 6.15
N LEU A 44 -0.33 -9.71 5.80
CA LEU A 44 0.66 -10.75 5.47
C LEU A 44 0.99 -11.64 6.68
N ALA A 45 1.14 -11.05 7.86
CA ALA A 45 1.48 -11.78 9.08
C ALA A 45 0.35 -12.69 9.57
N TYR A 46 -0.91 -12.27 9.40
CA TYR A 46 -2.09 -13.07 9.75
C TYR A 46 -2.54 -14.03 8.65
N GLY A 47 -1.99 -13.89 7.44
CA GLY A 47 -2.33 -14.76 6.31
C GLY A 47 -3.61 -14.36 5.57
N ASP A 48 -4.14 -13.17 5.84
CA ASP A 48 -5.31 -12.60 5.14
C ASP A 48 -5.03 -12.32 3.66
N VAL A 49 -3.74 -12.10 3.34
CA VAL A 49 -3.22 -11.99 1.98
C VAL A 49 -1.88 -12.69 1.86
N THR A 50 -1.59 -13.21 0.67
CA THR A 50 -0.30 -13.81 0.33
C THR A 50 0.63 -12.83 -0.36
N VAL A 51 1.94 -13.07 -0.27
CA VAL A 51 2.95 -12.33 -1.05
C VAL A 51 2.66 -12.41 -2.56
N GLY A 52 2.11 -13.53 -3.03
CA GLY A 52 1.72 -13.72 -4.43
C GLY A 52 0.61 -12.79 -4.89
N GLU A 53 -0.35 -12.50 -4.01
CA GLU A 53 -1.45 -11.56 -4.29
C GLU A 53 -0.96 -10.11 -4.31
N ILE A 54 -0.09 -9.72 -3.38
CA ILE A 54 0.32 -8.32 -3.26
C ILE A 54 1.53 -7.93 -4.13
N LYS A 55 2.31 -8.89 -4.65
CA LYS A 55 3.51 -8.57 -5.48
C LYS A 55 3.17 -7.84 -6.76
N ALA A 56 1.96 -8.05 -7.28
CA ALA A 56 1.46 -7.42 -8.50
C ALA A 56 0.76 -6.09 -8.21
N LEU A 57 0.57 -5.75 -6.94
CA LEU A 57 -0.13 -4.56 -6.49
C LEU A 57 0.87 -3.50 -6.06
N ASN A 58 0.49 -2.26 -6.28
CA ASN A 58 1.10 -1.16 -5.58
C ASN A 58 0.51 -1.03 -4.15
N ALA A 59 1.09 -0.15 -3.32
CA ALA A 59 0.65 -0.03 -1.94
C ALA A 59 -0.80 0.44 -1.78
N GLU A 60 -1.26 1.38 -2.61
CA GLU A 60 -2.64 1.87 -2.57
C GLU A 60 -3.64 0.77 -2.96
N GLN A 61 -3.34 0.02 -4.01
CA GLN A 61 -4.15 -1.10 -4.46
C GLN A 61 -4.22 -2.21 -3.41
N ALA A 62 -3.11 -2.49 -2.73
CA ALA A 62 -3.08 -3.46 -1.63
C ALA A 62 -3.91 -2.97 -0.43
N LEU A 63 -3.82 -1.69 -0.05
CA LEU A 63 -4.64 -1.12 1.01
C LEU A 63 -6.14 -1.14 0.67
N TRP A 64 -6.49 -0.88 -0.59
CA TRP A 64 -7.86 -1.00 -1.07
C TRP A 64 -8.37 -2.44 -0.97
N LEU A 65 -7.58 -3.43 -1.43
CA LEU A 65 -7.94 -4.85 -1.36
C LEU A 65 -8.23 -5.30 0.09
N LEU A 66 -7.41 -4.87 1.04
CA LEU A 66 -7.60 -5.16 2.46
C LEU A 66 -8.90 -4.55 2.98
N SER A 67 -9.16 -3.28 2.65
CA SER A 67 -10.38 -2.59 3.04
C SER A 67 -11.64 -3.28 2.50
N GLU A 68 -11.59 -3.81 1.28
CA GLU A 68 -12.70 -4.56 0.69
C GLU A 68 -12.90 -5.94 1.33
N ARG A 69 -11.83 -6.60 1.78
CA ARG A 69 -11.92 -7.88 2.50
C ARG A 69 -12.49 -7.69 3.91
N ASP A 70 -12.06 -6.68 4.63
CA ASP A 70 -12.60 -6.35 5.96
C ASP A 70 -14.13 -6.13 5.91
N LYS A 71 -14.63 -5.46 4.86
CA LYS A 71 -16.08 -5.28 4.64
C LYS A 71 -16.85 -6.57 4.37
N GLN A 72 -16.19 -7.59 3.82
CA GLN A 72 -16.81 -8.88 3.52
C GLN A 72 -16.81 -9.81 4.74
N GLN A 73 -15.95 -9.55 5.72
CA GLN A 73 -15.83 -10.34 6.95
C GLN A 73 -16.62 -9.74 8.15
N ALA A 74 -17.06 -8.48 8.05
CA ALA A 74 -17.89 -7.78 9.04
C ALA A 74 -19.39 -8.03 8.84
#